data_AF-A0A081D7L4-F1
#
_entry.id   AF-A0A081D7L4-F1
#
_cell.length_a   1.000
_cell.length_b   1.000
_cell.length_c   1.000
_cell.angle_alpha   90.00
_cell.angle_beta   90.00
_cell.angle_gamma   90.00
#
_symmetry.space_group_name_H-M   'P 1'
#
loop_
_entity.id
_entity.type
_entity.pdbx_description
1 polymer ?
#
loop_
_entity_poly.entity_id
_entity_poly.type
_entity_poly.pdbx_seq_one_letter_code
_entity_poly.pdbx_strand_id
1 'polypeptide(L)'
;MQSHALGNFKTLTKEIGKNEAMLVYLNGVLNNKWSPNENYARELFELFTLGANNNYTQTDIVEAARALTGYNSWTQLGAPIVFQSSTFDNTDKIIFGSAPTNFDHDSLIDHLFSVRANEISDFIVKKIYRAFVSPELPSQTIIDQLATTFRTGNWEIVPVLRQLFKSEHFLKMML
;
A
#
# COMPACT_ATOMS: atom_id res chain seq x y z
N MET A 1 -0.10 -4.65 14.39
CA MET A 1 1.00 -4.52 13.42
C MET A 1 1.98 -5.70 13.44
N GLN A 2 2.52 -6.14 14.59
CA GLN A 2 3.40 -7.33 14.64
C GLN A 2 2.77 -8.62 14.07
N SER A 3 1.45 -8.76 14.19
CA SER A 3 0.66 -9.88 13.62
C SER A 3 0.77 -10.04 12.11
N HIS A 4 1.14 -8.99 11.36
CA HIS A 4 1.22 -9.01 9.90
C HIS A 4 2.65 -8.88 9.37
N ALA A 5 3.67 -8.84 10.23
CA ALA A 5 5.07 -8.66 9.82
C ALA A 5 5.56 -9.77 8.86
N LEU A 6 5.02 -10.98 9.00
CA LEU A 6 5.26 -12.12 8.09
C LEU A 6 3.98 -12.55 7.35
N GLY A 7 2.94 -11.70 7.36
CA GLY A 7 1.65 -12.04 6.80
C GLY A 7 1.47 -11.54 5.36
N ASN A 8 0.20 -11.39 5.02
CA ASN A 8 -0.25 -10.89 3.73
C ASN A 8 -0.02 -9.37 3.61
N PHE A 9 0.75 -8.94 2.61
CA PHE A 9 1.09 -7.53 2.42
C PHE A 9 -0.13 -6.68 2.06
N LYS A 10 -1.05 -7.20 1.23
CA LYS A 10 -2.30 -6.49 0.89
C LYS A 10 -3.15 -6.24 2.13
N THR A 11 -3.22 -7.23 3.02
CA THR A 11 -3.89 -7.07 4.33
C THR A 11 -3.16 -6.04 5.20
N LEU A 12 -1.83 -6.10 5.27
CA LEU A 12 -1.05 -5.08 5.99
C LEU A 12 -1.33 -3.67 5.45
N THR A 13 -1.41 -3.48 4.13
CA THR A 13 -1.76 -2.19 3.51
C THR A 13 -3.16 -1.72 3.91
N LYS A 14 -4.14 -2.62 4.03
CA LYS A 14 -5.47 -2.25 4.53
C LYS A 14 -5.42 -1.83 6.01
N GLU A 15 -4.74 -2.61 6.84
CA GLU A 15 -4.73 -2.38 8.29
C GLU A 15 -3.91 -1.15 8.69
N ILE A 16 -2.81 -0.85 7.98
CA ILE A 16 -1.97 0.31 8.30
C ILE A 16 -2.70 1.63 8.03
N GLY A 17 -3.58 1.69 7.02
CA GLY A 17 -4.34 2.90 6.70
C GLY A 17 -5.43 3.25 7.70
N LYS A 18 -5.89 2.25 8.45
CA LYS A 18 -6.91 2.41 9.51
C LYS A 18 -6.29 2.51 10.91
N ASN A 19 -4.97 2.35 11.03
CA ASN A 19 -4.29 2.48 12.31
C ASN A 19 -4.30 3.94 12.79
N GLU A 20 -4.54 4.15 14.08
CA GLU A 20 -4.74 5.47 14.67
C GLU A 20 -3.50 6.36 14.53
N ALA A 21 -2.31 5.82 14.78
CA ALA A 21 -1.08 6.58 14.65
C ALA A 21 -0.84 7.01 13.21
N MET A 22 -1.18 6.16 12.24
CA MET A 22 -1.08 6.46 10.81
C MET A 22 -2.11 7.49 10.36
N LEU A 23 -3.35 7.40 10.85
CA LEU A 23 -4.41 8.37 10.59
C LEU A 23 -4.04 9.77 11.12
N VAL A 24 -3.34 9.86 12.25
CA VAL A 24 -2.80 11.13 12.73
C VAL A 24 -1.60 11.57 11.89
N TYR A 25 -0.60 10.69 11.71
CA TYR A 25 0.66 11.01 11.04
C TYR A 25 0.47 11.46 9.60
N LEU A 26 -0.48 10.85 8.87
CA LEU A 26 -0.75 11.12 7.47
C LEU A 26 -1.98 12.00 7.23
N ASN A 27 -2.46 12.71 8.26
CA ASN A 27 -3.61 13.62 8.18
C ASN A 27 -4.94 12.94 7.77
N GLY A 28 -5.08 11.64 7.98
CA GLY A 28 -6.35 10.91 7.81
C GLY A 28 -7.47 11.46 8.70
N VAL A 29 -7.14 11.90 9.92
CA VAL A 29 -8.11 12.56 10.83
C VAL A 29 -8.61 13.91 10.29
N LEU A 30 -7.91 14.52 9.33
CA LEU A 30 -8.34 15.75 8.66
C LEU A 30 -9.05 15.45 7.33
N ASN A 31 -8.98 14.21 6.84
CA ASN A 31 -9.53 13.81 5.55
C ASN A 31 -11.05 13.61 5.62
N ASN A 32 -11.80 14.49 4.97
CA ASN A 32 -13.27 14.45 4.95
C ASN A 32 -13.81 14.86 3.57
N LYS A 33 -15.06 14.54 3.28
CA LYS A 33 -15.68 14.77 1.97
C LYS A 33 -15.73 16.22 1.51
N TRP A 34 -15.65 17.18 2.43
CA TRP A 34 -15.65 18.62 2.11
C TRP A 34 -14.24 19.15 1.86
N SER A 35 -13.23 18.51 2.43
CA SER A 35 -11.82 18.84 2.25
C SER A 35 -11.00 17.55 2.20
N PRO A 36 -10.98 16.86 1.03
CA PRO A 36 -10.15 15.67 0.86
C PRO A 36 -8.67 16.01 1.06
N ASN A 37 -7.99 15.26 1.91
CA ASN A 37 -6.58 15.42 2.20
C ASN A 37 -5.77 14.35 1.45
N GLU A 38 -4.94 14.79 0.51
CA GLU A 38 -4.21 13.91 -0.39
C GLU A 38 -2.99 13.24 0.23
N ASN A 39 -2.57 13.64 1.44
CA ASN A 39 -1.29 13.21 2.00
C ASN A 39 -1.20 11.69 2.09
N TYR A 40 -2.20 11.03 2.70
CA TYR A 40 -2.17 9.57 2.76
C TYR A 40 -2.29 8.90 1.38
N ALA A 41 -3.08 9.45 0.45
CA ALA A 41 -3.16 8.90 -0.91
C ALA A 41 -1.81 8.94 -1.65
N ARG A 42 -1.05 10.04 -1.47
CA ARG A 42 0.32 10.16 -2.00
C ARG A 42 1.25 9.11 -1.40
N GLU A 43 1.27 8.99 -0.07
CA GLU A 43 2.13 8.02 0.60
C GLU A 43 1.75 6.57 0.29
N LEU A 44 0.45 6.29 0.16
CA LEU A 44 -0.06 4.99 -0.24
C LEU A 44 0.51 4.60 -1.60
N PHE A 45 0.43 5.49 -2.60
CA PHE A 45 0.97 5.23 -3.93
C PHE A 45 2.50 5.23 -3.95
N GLU A 46 3.13 6.27 -3.41
CA GLU A 46 4.57 6.49 -3.58
C GLU A 46 5.42 5.63 -2.66
N LEU A 47 5.14 5.63 -1.35
CA LEU A 47 6.02 4.98 -0.38
C LEU A 47 5.59 3.57 -0.02
N PHE A 48 4.29 3.29 -0.07
CA PHE A 48 3.74 2.03 0.43
C PHE A 48 3.47 1.00 -0.66
N THR A 49 3.20 1.39 -1.91
CA THR A 49 2.77 0.43 -2.93
C THR A 49 3.49 0.55 -4.26
N LEU A 50 3.28 1.63 -5.03
CA LEU A 50 3.73 1.73 -6.41
C LEU A 50 5.18 2.17 -6.52
N GLY A 51 5.69 3.01 -5.62
CA GLY A 51 6.96 3.71 -5.82
C GLY A 51 6.79 5.02 -6.58
N ALA A 52 7.71 5.96 -6.35
CA ALA A 52 7.71 7.26 -7.02
C ALA A 52 7.79 7.13 -8.55
N ASN A 53 7.12 8.05 -9.26
CA ASN A 53 7.13 8.16 -10.74
C ASN A 53 6.58 6.93 -11.48
N ASN A 54 5.70 6.14 -10.86
CA ASN A 54 5.08 4.97 -11.50
C ASN A 54 3.69 5.26 -12.06
N ASN A 55 3.59 6.22 -12.99
CA ASN A 55 2.43 6.44 -13.87
C ASN A 55 1.05 6.55 -13.19
N TYR A 56 0.99 7.06 -11.95
CA TYR A 56 -0.25 7.57 -11.37
C TYR A 56 -0.34 9.08 -11.62
N THR A 57 -1.55 9.59 -11.78
CA THR A 57 -1.81 11.00 -12.05
C THR A 57 -2.23 11.76 -10.79
N GLN A 58 -2.21 13.10 -10.85
CA GLN A 58 -2.80 13.91 -9.79
C GLN A 58 -4.29 13.59 -9.59
N THR A 59 -5.01 13.27 -10.67
CA THR A 59 -6.42 12.83 -10.58
C THR A 59 -6.55 11.54 -9.78
N ASP A 60 -5.70 10.54 -10.03
CA ASP A 60 -5.73 9.29 -9.25
C ASP A 60 -5.50 9.55 -7.75
N ILE A 61 -4.61 10.50 -7.41
CA ILE A 61 -4.32 10.88 -6.02
C ILE A 61 -5.55 11.53 -5.38
N VAL A 62 -6.20 12.48 -6.06
CA VAL A 62 -7.40 13.17 -5.56
C VAL A 62 -8.53 12.16 -5.35
N GLU A 63 -8.76 11.28 -6.32
CA GLU A 63 -9.83 10.28 -6.28
C GLU A 63 -9.58 9.22 -5.19
N ALA A 64 -8.33 8.80 -5.01
CA ALA A 64 -7.95 7.94 -3.88
C ALA A 64 -8.12 8.66 -2.53
N ALA A 65 -7.77 9.94 -2.42
CA ALA A 65 -7.97 10.73 -1.20
C ALA A 65 -9.45 10.78 -0.80
N ARG A 66 -10.35 10.93 -1.77
CA ARG A 66 -11.80 10.86 -1.57
C ARG A 66 -12.23 9.50 -1.01
N ALA A 67 -11.71 8.39 -1.55
CA ALA A 67 -12.01 7.04 -1.06
C ALA A 67 -11.51 6.77 0.37
N LEU A 68 -10.48 7.50 0.80
CA LEU A 68 -9.88 7.42 2.14
C LEU A 68 -10.51 8.35 3.18
N THR A 69 -11.59 9.07 2.83
CA THR A 69 -12.29 9.97 3.77
C THR A 69 -13.04 9.18 4.86
N GLY A 70 -13.40 9.84 5.96
CA GLY A 70 -14.34 9.28 6.95
C GLY A 70 -13.71 8.70 8.21
N TYR A 71 -12.40 8.39 8.23
CA TYR A 71 -11.70 7.92 9.43
C TYR A 71 -11.21 9.10 10.30
N ASN A 72 -12.16 9.86 10.85
CA ASN A 72 -11.87 11.13 11.53
C ASN A 72 -12.70 11.39 12.81
N SER A 73 -13.45 10.39 13.30
CA SER A 73 -14.17 10.55 14.56
C SER A 73 -13.28 10.12 15.72
N TRP A 74 -12.96 11.07 16.59
CA TRP A 74 -12.13 10.87 17.77
C TRP A 74 -12.58 11.82 18.89
N THR A 75 -12.37 11.41 20.14
CA THR A 75 -12.81 12.17 21.32
C THR A 75 -11.67 12.94 21.97
N GLN A 76 -10.52 12.30 22.12
CA GLN A 76 -9.32 12.85 22.75
C GLN A 76 -8.07 12.20 22.16
N LEU A 77 -6.92 12.84 22.36
CA LEU A 77 -5.65 12.31 21.86
C LEU A 77 -5.40 10.91 22.44
N GLY A 78 -5.12 9.95 21.55
CA GLY A 78 -4.91 8.54 21.91
C GLY A 78 -6.18 7.70 22.04
N ALA A 79 -7.38 8.26 21.82
CA ALA A 79 -8.60 7.47 21.67
C ALA A 79 -8.66 6.74 20.31
N PRO A 80 -9.43 5.64 20.20
CA PRO A 80 -9.70 5.02 18.91
C PRO A 80 -10.26 6.03 17.91
N ILE A 81 -9.76 5.98 16.68
CA ILE A 81 -10.31 6.77 15.58
C ILE A 81 -11.27 5.87 14.81
N VAL A 82 -12.53 6.26 14.75
CA VAL A 82 -13.59 5.45 14.12
C VAL A 82 -14.08 6.10 12.83
N PHE A 83 -14.59 5.23 11.94
CA PHE A 83 -15.20 5.67 10.69
C PHE A 83 -16.52 6.41 10.94
N GLN A 84 -16.71 7.52 10.25
CA GLN A 84 -17.88 8.36 10.31
C GLN A 84 -18.47 8.57 8.91
N SER A 85 -19.62 7.94 8.66
CA SER A 85 -20.30 8.00 7.36
C SER A 85 -20.70 9.41 6.95
N SER A 86 -20.95 10.31 7.89
CA SER A 86 -21.33 11.69 7.57
C SER A 86 -20.19 12.51 6.96
N THR A 87 -18.93 12.15 7.24
CA THR A 87 -17.73 12.80 6.69
C THR A 87 -17.10 12.00 5.54
N PHE A 88 -17.60 10.81 5.23
CA PHE A 88 -17.19 10.01 4.08
C PHE A 88 -17.79 10.53 2.77
N ASP A 89 -16.98 10.59 1.73
CA ASP A 89 -17.44 10.83 0.37
C ASP A 89 -17.98 9.54 -0.23
N ASN A 90 -19.30 9.38 -0.17
CA ASN A 90 -20.03 8.22 -0.68
C ASN A 90 -20.43 8.35 -2.17
N THR A 91 -19.75 9.21 -2.94
CA THR A 91 -19.99 9.36 -4.37
C THR A 91 -18.98 8.56 -5.20
N ASP A 92 -19.30 8.35 -6.47
CA ASP A 92 -18.43 7.58 -7.37
C ASP A 92 -17.08 8.26 -7.59
N LYS A 93 -16.08 7.39 -7.77
CA LYS A 93 -14.69 7.75 -7.99
C LYS A 93 -14.16 6.99 -9.20
N ILE A 94 -13.25 7.61 -9.93
CA ILE A 94 -12.59 7.01 -11.10
C ILE A 94 -11.09 6.97 -10.82
N ILE A 95 -10.57 5.76 -10.56
CA ILE A 95 -9.19 5.57 -10.13
C ILE A 95 -8.53 4.60 -11.10
N PHE A 96 -7.41 4.98 -11.70
CA PHE A 96 -6.72 4.22 -12.75
C PHE A 96 -7.62 3.84 -13.93
N GLY A 97 -8.49 4.77 -14.33
CA GLY A 97 -9.40 4.57 -15.47
C GLY A 97 -10.50 3.54 -15.24
N SER A 98 -10.83 3.23 -13.98
CA SER A 98 -11.96 2.35 -13.64
C SER A 98 -13.29 2.92 -14.16
N ALA A 99 -14.32 2.07 -14.21
CA ALA A 99 -15.69 2.58 -14.26
C ALA A 99 -15.98 3.41 -12.99
N PRO A 100 -16.92 4.37 -13.04
CA PRO A 100 -17.41 5.07 -11.84
C PRO A 100 -17.81 4.04 -10.77
N THR A 101 -17.11 4.09 -9.63
CA THR A 101 -17.29 3.13 -8.54
C THR A 101 -17.22 3.87 -7.21
N ASN A 102 -18.13 3.57 -6.30
CA ASN A 102 -18.09 4.11 -4.95
C ASN A 102 -17.03 3.40 -4.10
N PHE A 103 -15.76 3.71 -4.36
CA PHE A 103 -14.64 3.18 -3.58
C PHE A 103 -14.67 3.73 -2.14
N ASP A 104 -14.49 2.81 -1.20
CA ASP A 104 -14.08 3.05 0.18
C ASP A 104 -12.60 2.66 0.37
N HIS A 105 -12.12 2.73 1.61
CA HIS A 105 -10.75 2.38 1.95
C HIS A 105 -10.34 0.98 1.46
N ASP A 106 -11.11 -0.05 1.78
CA ASP A 106 -10.68 -1.43 1.52
C ASP A 106 -10.83 -1.80 0.05
N SER A 107 -11.90 -1.32 -0.62
CA SER A 107 -12.11 -1.52 -2.06
C SER A 107 -11.13 -0.73 -2.93
N LEU A 108 -10.66 0.44 -2.49
CA LEU A 108 -9.53 1.14 -3.11
C LEU A 108 -8.27 0.27 -3.09
N ILE A 109 -7.92 -0.30 -1.93
CA ILE A 109 -6.74 -1.17 -1.84
C ILE A 109 -6.93 -2.44 -2.67
N ASP A 110 -8.14 -3.00 -2.70
CA ASP A 110 -8.43 -4.15 -3.55
C ASP A 110 -8.23 -3.85 -5.04
N HIS A 111 -8.73 -2.71 -5.50
CA HIS A 111 -8.57 -2.23 -6.86
C HIS A 111 -7.12 -1.97 -7.21
N LEU A 112 -6.39 -1.25 -6.35
CA LEU A 112 -4.97 -0.94 -6.51
C LEU A 112 -4.14 -2.21 -6.73
N PHE A 113 -4.34 -3.23 -5.89
CA PHE A 113 -3.63 -4.51 -6.01
C PHE A 113 -4.08 -5.34 -7.22
N SER A 114 -5.26 -5.09 -7.77
CA SER A 114 -5.75 -5.73 -8.98
C SER A 114 -5.14 -5.11 -10.24
N VAL A 115 -5.15 -3.78 -10.34
CA VAL A 115 -4.81 -3.07 -11.59
C VAL A 115 -3.35 -2.65 -11.68
N ARG A 116 -2.63 -2.57 -10.54
CA ARG A 116 -1.21 -2.16 -10.47
C ARG A 116 -0.30 -3.26 -9.92
N ALA A 117 -0.70 -4.53 -10.10
CA ALA A 117 -0.05 -5.66 -9.45
C ALA A 117 1.47 -5.73 -9.75
N ASN A 118 1.85 -5.46 -11.00
CA ASN A 118 3.25 -5.54 -11.45
C ASN A 118 4.12 -4.50 -10.73
N GLU A 119 3.70 -3.24 -10.73
CA GLU A 119 4.42 -2.14 -10.09
C GLU A 119 4.55 -2.35 -8.58
N ILE A 120 3.46 -2.77 -7.92
CA ILE A 120 3.47 -3.05 -6.48
C ILE A 120 4.50 -4.11 -6.15
N SER A 121 4.43 -5.24 -6.85
CA SER A 121 5.32 -6.35 -6.55
C SER A 121 6.79 -6.04 -6.84
N ASP A 122 7.10 -5.36 -7.94
CA ASP A 122 8.47 -4.95 -8.28
C ASP A 122 9.03 -3.98 -7.22
N PHE A 123 8.25 -2.97 -6.83
CA PHE A 123 8.66 -2.01 -5.81
C PHE A 123 8.93 -2.68 -4.46
N ILE A 124 8.01 -3.53 -4.01
CA ILE A 124 8.12 -4.17 -2.69
C ILE A 124 9.25 -5.20 -2.63
N VAL A 125 9.46 -6.03 -3.66
CA VAL A 125 10.57 -6.98 -3.63
C VAL A 125 11.93 -6.28 -3.72
N LYS A 126 12.03 -5.14 -4.41
CA LYS A 126 13.23 -4.29 -4.38
C LYS A 126 13.50 -3.73 -2.98
N LYS A 127 12.47 -3.32 -2.24
CA LYS A 127 12.61 -2.88 -0.84
C LYS A 127 13.05 -4.03 0.08
N ILE A 128 12.44 -5.19 -0.05
CA ILE A 128 12.83 -6.40 0.70
C ILE A 128 14.29 -6.75 0.40
N TYR A 129 14.69 -6.77 -0.87
CA TYR A 129 16.06 -7.08 -1.26
C TYR A 129 17.06 -6.09 -0.64
N ARG A 130 16.76 -4.79 -0.71
CA ARG A 130 17.62 -3.75 -0.11
C ARG A 130 17.72 -3.83 1.41
N ALA A 131 16.64 -4.23 2.06
CA ALA A 131 16.61 -4.36 3.51
C ALA A 131 17.43 -5.55 4.03
N PHE A 132 17.49 -6.65 3.28
CA PHE A 132 18.05 -7.91 3.78
C PHE A 132 19.28 -8.43 3.05
N VAL A 133 19.62 -7.90 1.87
CA VAL A 133 20.71 -8.44 1.03
C VAL A 133 21.75 -7.38 0.70
N SER A 134 21.38 -6.36 -0.08
CA SER A 134 22.32 -5.32 -0.51
C SER A 134 21.59 -4.06 -0.99
N PRO A 135 22.15 -2.86 -0.74
CA PRO A 135 21.62 -1.62 -1.33
C PRO A 135 21.62 -1.65 -2.87
N GLU A 136 22.55 -2.36 -3.48
CA GLU A 136 22.64 -2.55 -4.93
C GLU A 136 21.72 -3.68 -5.40
N LEU A 137 20.83 -3.39 -6.36
CA LEU A 137 19.87 -4.38 -6.86
C LEU A 137 20.56 -5.46 -7.70
N PRO A 138 20.08 -6.71 -7.65
CA PRO A 138 20.60 -7.78 -8.49
C PRO A 138 20.10 -7.61 -9.93
N SER A 139 20.40 -8.58 -10.79
CA SER A 139 19.83 -8.60 -12.15
C SER A 139 18.29 -8.55 -12.12
N GLN A 140 17.70 -7.95 -13.16
CA GLN A 140 16.25 -7.83 -13.27
C GLN A 140 15.56 -9.20 -13.24
N THR A 141 16.20 -10.25 -13.75
CA THR A 141 15.69 -11.63 -13.68
C THR A 141 15.40 -12.09 -12.25
N ILE A 142 16.28 -11.75 -11.28
CA ILE A 142 16.07 -12.15 -9.88
C ILE A 142 14.89 -11.37 -9.28
N ILE A 143 14.79 -10.07 -9.59
CA ILE A 143 13.67 -9.23 -9.16
C ILE A 143 12.35 -9.74 -9.74
N ASP A 144 12.30 -10.05 -11.04
CA ASP A 144 11.11 -10.55 -11.72
C ASP A 144 10.63 -11.88 -11.13
N GLN A 145 11.56 -12.77 -10.78
CA GLN A 145 11.25 -14.04 -10.13
C GLN A 145 10.65 -13.82 -8.73
N LEU A 146 11.24 -12.94 -7.91
CA LEU A 146 10.70 -12.61 -6.59
C LEU A 146 9.33 -11.94 -6.69
N ALA A 147 9.16 -11.00 -7.62
CA ALA A 147 7.92 -10.28 -7.85
C ALA A 147 6.81 -11.24 -8.33
N THR A 148 7.15 -12.21 -9.20
CA THR A 148 6.22 -13.26 -9.64
C THR A 148 5.77 -14.13 -8.47
N THR A 149 6.70 -14.60 -7.63
CA THR A 149 6.36 -15.34 -6.40
C THR A 149 5.46 -14.53 -5.48
N PHE A 150 5.68 -13.23 -5.37
CA PHE A 150 4.87 -12.38 -4.51
C PHE A 150 3.43 -12.25 -5.02
N ARG A 151 3.23 -11.96 -6.30
CA ARG A 151 1.88 -11.83 -6.91
C ARG A 151 1.13 -13.15 -6.94
N THR A 152 1.79 -14.24 -7.33
CA THR A 152 1.15 -15.56 -7.45
C THR A 152 0.95 -16.24 -6.09
N GLY A 153 1.79 -15.92 -5.10
CA GLY A 153 1.66 -16.33 -3.71
C GLY A 153 0.63 -15.51 -2.93
N ASN A 154 -0.34 -14.89 -3.60
CA ASN A 154 -1.40 -14.09 -2.99
C ASN A 154 -0.88 -12.99 -2.06
N TRP A 155 0.23 -12.32 -2.41
CA TRP A 155 0.80 -11.22 -1.62
C TRP A 155 1.31 -11.64 -0.23
N GLU A 156 1.58 -12.93 -0.01
CA GLU A 156 2.25 -13.40 1.20
C GLU A 156 3.74 -13.05 1.17
N ILE A 157 4.27 -12.50 2.27
CA ILE A 157 5.68 -12.09 2.37
C ILE A 157 6.61 -13.30 2.54
N VAL A 158 6.17 -14.32 3.28
CA VAL A 158 7.00 -15.48 3.64
C VAL A 158 7.53 -16.26 2.44
N PRO A 159 6.74 -16.55 1.38
CA PRO A 159 7.26 -17.19 0.17
C PRO A 159 8.41 -16.42 -0.49
N VAL A 160 8.33 -15.08 -0.54
CA VAL A 160 9.37 -14.22 -1.11
C VAL A 160 10.67 -14.32 -0.29
N LEU A 161 10.57 -14.18 1.03
CA LEU A 161 11.73 -14.31 1.93
C LEU A 161 12.36 -15.70 1.83
N ARG A 162 11.54 -16.75 1.75
CA ARG A 162 12.00 -18.14 1.60
C ARG A 162 12.76 -18.35 0.29
N GLN A 163 12.27 -17.80 -0.82
CA GLN A 163 12.97 -17.87 -2.10
C GLN A 163 14.29 -17.09 -2.04
N LEU A 164 14.26 -15.88 -1.49
CA LEU A 164 15.44 -15.00 -1.40
C LEU A 164 16.56 -15.65 -0.59
N PHE A 165 16.28 -16.09 0.65
CA PHE A 165 17.28 -16.62 1.56
C PHE A 165 17.79 -18.03 1.21
N LYS A 166 17.08 -18.76 0.33
CA LYS A 166 17.52 -20.06 -0.19
C LYS A 166 18.22 -19.98 -1.55
N SER A 167 18.32 -18.80 -2.14
CA SER A 167 18.95 -18.64 -3.45
C SER A 167 20.48 -18.77 -3.36
N GLU A 168 21.11 -19.36 -4.38
CA GLU A 168 22.57 -19.32 -4.51
C GLU A 168 23.09 -17.88 -4.53
N HIS A 169 22.31 -16.96 -5.11
CA HIS A 169 22.62 -15.54 -5.14
C HIS A 169 22.82 -14.98 -3.72
N PHE A 170 21.89 -15.22 -2.82
CA PHE A 170 22.00 -14.76 -1.43
C PHE A 170 23.24 -15.34 -0.74
N LEU A 171 23.49 -16.64 -0.91
CA LEU A 171 24.68 -17.30 -0.34
C LEU A 171 25.99 -16.69 -0.85
N LYS A 172 26.06 -16.31 -2.13
CA LYS A 172 27.24 -15.66 -2.73
C LYS A 172 27.47 -14.23 -2.23
N MET A 173 26.42 -13.53 -1.80
CA MET A 173 26.53 -12.16 -1.26
C MET A 173 27.02 -12.12 0.19
N MET A 174 26.98 -13.24 0.91
CA MET A 174 27.30 -13.34 2.34
C MET A 174 28.72 -13.87 2.64
N LEU A 175 29.47 -14.25 1.60
CA LEU A 175 30.83 -14.79 1.68
C LEU A 175 31.82 -13.82 1.03
#